data_AF-A0A938JL20-F1
#
_entry.id   AF-A0A938JL20-F1
#
_cell.length_a   1.000
_cell.length_b   1.000
_cell.length_c   1.000
_cell.angle_alpha   90.00
_cell.angle_beta   90.00
_cell.angle_gamma   90.00
#
_symmetry.space_group_name_H-M   'P 1'
#
loop_
_entity.id
_entity.type
_entity.pdbx_description
1 polymer ?
#
loop_
_entity_poly.entity_id
_entity_poly.type
_entity_poly.pdbx_seq_one_letter_code
_entity_poly.pdbx_strand_id
1 'polypeptide(L)'
;MNLARVKRRLIKAIRLYPILALAILALAYFLGAFTEQEDPLVPQSALITGLYLFVGLVPLLFIIGFIILGGATDREFKRMGSKREKLLTSDPFLLPKEEMFGYKLALITDRPPTFTGLTGDSYRADDTASCDSDPSHIPPVLDCECGFYAYKEFDDAKFELTLNPGCFLIDVDLFGIGFIYKRGFRAESQVVKKLHLPKRCMRCHIFPAKVFVSKYKLGYSSMPWWQWQIYCQFCSRGFKAEHRLEIAEMIKALAIK
;
A
#
# COMPACT_ATOMS: atom_id res chain seq x y z
N MET A 1 4.60 3.60 22.67
CA MET A 1 3.28 3.51 21.99
C MET A 1 3.52 3.03 20.55
N ASN A 2 2.86 1.97 20.06
CA ASN A 2 3.11 1.46 18.72
C ASN A 2 2.40 2.36 17.68
N LEU A 3 3.17 3.27 17.06
CA LEU A 3 2.67 4.28 16.11
C LEU A 3 1.94 3.64 14.91
N ALA A 4 2.38 2.47 14.45
CA ALA A 4 1.72 1.71 13.38
C ALA A 4 0.35 1.18 13.81
N ARG A 5 0.22 0.72 15.06
CA ARG A 5 -1.07 0.30 15.64
C ARG A 5 -2.05 1.48 15.73
N VAL A 6 -1.56 2.67 16.11
CA VAL A 6 -2.37 3.89 16.17
C VAL A 6 -2.79 4.34 14.77
N LYS A 7 -1.87 4.36 13.79
CA LYS A 7 -2.14 4.66 12.38
C LYS A 7 -3.23 3.73 11.81
N ARG A 8 -3.11 2.43 12.08
CA ARG A 8 -4.08 1.41 11.65
C ARG A 8 -5.46 1.64 12.26
N ARG A 9 -5.55 2.03 13.54
CA ARG A 9 -6.82 2.37 14.20
C ARG A 9 -7.45 3.63 13.61
N LEU A 10 -6.66 4.67 13.37
CA LEU A 10 -7.11 5.93 12.77
C LEU A 10 -7.72 5.70 11.38
N ILE A 11 -7.02 4.96 10.52
CA ILE A 11 -7.50 4.64 9.17
C ILE A 11 -8.77 3.78 9.20
N LYS A 12 -8.89 2.82 10.13
CA LYS A 12 -10.13 2.06 10.32
C LYS A 12 -11.29 2.97 10.75
N ALA A 13 -11.06 3.90 11.66
CA ALA A 13 -12.08 4.85 12.12
C ALA A 13 -12.57 5.76 10.97
N ILE A 14 -11.65 6.25 10.13
CA ILE A 14 -11.99 7.08 8.97
C ILE A 14 -12.84 6.31 7.95
N ARG A 15 -12.56 5.03 7.72
CA ARG A 15 -13.40 4.20 6.83
C ARG A 15 -14.82 3.99 7.37
N LEU A 16 -15.00 4.04 8.69
CA LEU A 16 -16.30 3.92 9.33
C LEU A 16 -17.06 5.26 9.38
N TYR A 17 -16.35 6.38 9.30
CA TYR A 17 -16.93 7.72 9.39
C TYR A 17 -18.07 7.97 8.38
N PRO A 18 -17.98 7.62 7.07
CA PRO A 18 -19.09 7.82 6.14
C PRO A 18 -20.36 7.09 6.57
N ILE A 19 -20.23 5.88 7.12
CA ILE A 19 -21.36 5.08 7.60
C ILE A 19 -21.98 5.74 8.83
N LEU A 20 -21.15 6.18 9.78
CA LEU A 20 -21.60 6.91 10.97
C LEU A 20 -22.27 8.25 10.62
N ALA A 21 -21.71 8.99 9.68
CA ALA A 21 -22.25 10.26 9.22
C ALA A 21 -23.63 10.08 8.57
N LEU A 22 -23.80 9.06 7.72
CA LEU A 22 -25.10 8.70 7.14
C LEU A 22 -26.11 8.28 8.21
N ALA A 23 -25.69 7.51 9.22
CA ALA A 23 -26.56 7.12 10.32
C ALA A 23 -27.02 8.32 11.16
N ILE A 24 -26.12 9.26 11.46
CA ILE A 24 -26.43 10.49 12.19
C ILE A 24 -27.34 11.41 11.36
N LEU A 25 -27.09 11.52 10.06
CA LEU A 25 -27.94 12.29 9.15
C LEU A 25 -29.37 11.71 9.10
N ALA A 26 -29.49 10.39 8.99
CA ALA A 26 -30.79 9.71 9.03
C ALA A 26 -31.50 9.94 10.37
N LEU A 27 -30.79 9.85 11.49
CA LEU A 27 -31.35 10.11 12.82
C LEU A 27 -31.86 11.54 12.95
N ALA A 28 -31.07 12.53 12.49
CA ALA A 28 -31.47 13.93 12.51
C ALA A 28 -32.69 14.19 11.62
N TYR A 29 -32.78 13.53 10.46
CA TYR A 29 -33.95 13.59 9.61
C TYR A 29 -35.21 13.06 10.32
N PHE A 30 -35.13 11.89 10.97
CA PHE A 30 -36.26 11.32 11.72
C PHE A 30 -36.67 12.16 12.94
N LEU A 31 -35.73 12.88 13.55
CA LEU A 31 -35.99 13.79 14.66
C LEU A 31 -36.52 15.17 14.22
N GLY A 32 -36.84 15.34 12.93
CA GLY A 32 -37.44 16.57 12.42
C GLY A 32 -36.48 17.71 12.21
N ALA A 33 -35.16 17.46 12.10
CA ALA A 33 -34.17 18.52 11.88
C ALA A 33 -34.43 19.35 10.59
N PHE A 34 -35.16 18.78 9.63
CA PHE A 34 -35.46 19.41 8.33
C PHE A 34 -36.96 19.67 8.12
N THR A 35 -37.80 19.56 9.16
CA THR A 35 -39.26 19.76 9.06
C THR A 35 -39.74 20.69 10.15
N GLU A 36 -40.63 21.63 9.83
CA GLU A 36 -41.30 22.44 10.85
C GLU A 36 -42.30 21.57 11.61
N GLN A 37 -42.05 21.39 12.92
CA GLN A 37 -42.88 20.63 13.83
C GLN A 37 -43.44 21.59 14.89
N GLU A 38 -44.74 21.52 15.15
CA GLU A 38 -45.41 22.42 16.11
C GLU A 38 -44.99 22.15 17.56
N ASP A 39 -44.58 20.92 17.90
CA ASP A 39 -44.14 20.54 19.25
C ASP A 39 -43.00 19.49 19.21
N PRO A 40 -41.76 19.88 18.91
CA PRO A 40 -40.65 18.96 18.73
C PRO A 40 -40.03 18.51 20.06
N LEU A 41 -39.73 17.22 20.18
CA LEU A 41 -39.00 16.63 21.33
C LEU A 41 -37.61 17.25 21.54
N VAL A 42 -36.95 17.70 20.47
CA VAL A 42 -35.65 18.36 20.50
C VAL A 42 -35.72 19.60 19.61
N PRO A 43 -35.28 20.78 20.08
CA PRO A 43 -35.28 21.99 19.27
C PRO A 43 -34.53 21.79 17.94
N GLN A 44 -35.15 22.16 16.83
CA GLN A 44 -34.58 22.04 15.49
C GLN A 44 -33.21 22.72 15.37
N SER A 45 -33.05 23.88 16.00
CA SER A 45 -31.78 24.62 16.07
C SER A 45 -30.67 23.82 16.75
N ALA A 46 -30.98 23.04 17.78
CA ALA A 46 -30.01 22.18 18.46
C ALA A 46 -29.57 21.01 17.57
N LEU A 47 -30.50 20.38 16.85
CA LEU A 47 -30.21 19.30 15.91
C LEU A 47 -29.32 19.77 14.75
N ILE A 48 -29.67 20.88 14.11
CA ILE A 48 -28.91 21.46 13.01
C ILE A 48 -27.51 21.87 13.47
N THR A 49 -27.41 22.54 14.63
CA THR A 49 -26.12 22.95 15.21
C THR A 49 -25.24 21.74 15.52
N GLY A 50 -25.82 20.68 16.12
CA GLY A 50 -25.10 19.43 16.39
C GLY A 50 -24.58 18.77 15.12
N LEU A 51 -25.35 18.80 14.03
CA LEU A 51 -24.96 18.25 12.73
C LEU A 51 -23.81 19.03 12.10
N TYR A 52 -23.86 20.37 12.14
CA TYR A 52 -22.76 21.22 11.69
C TYR A 52 -21.49 21.01 12.52
N LEU A 53 -21.60 20.91 13.84
CA LEU A 53 -20.47 20.62 14.71
C LEU A 53 -19.88 19.24 14.38
N PHE A 54 -20.70 18.22 14.18
CA PHE A 54 -20.22 16.88 13.82
C PHE A 54 -19.49 16.86 12.47
N VAL A 55 -20.07 17.48 11.44
CA VAL A 55 -19.49 17.53 10.10
C VAL A 55 -18.22 18.41 10.05
N GLY A 56 -18.12 19.44 10.88
CA GLY A 56 -16.93 20.30 10.96
C GLY A 56 -15.80 19.74 11.83
N LEU A 57 -16.10 19.38 13.09
CA LEU A 57 -15.09 18.98 14.07
C LEU A 57 -14.49 17.61 13.78
N VAL A 58 -15.29 16.63 13.37
CA VAL A 58 -14.80 15.25 13.24
C VAL A 58 -13.76 15.11 12.12
N PRO A 59 -13.95 15.66 10.90
CA PRO A 59 -12.90 15.70 9.89
C PRO A 59 -11.66 16.46 10.36
N LEU A 60 -11.83 17.59 11.07
CA LEU A 60 -10.71 18.38 11.59
C LEU A 60 -9.85 17.56 12.57
N LEU A 61 -10.49 16.81 13.48
CA LEU A 61 -9.80 15.91 14.41
C LEU A 61 -9.03 14.81 13.67
N PHE A 62 -9.57 14.27 12.59
CA PHE A 62 -8.84 13.29 11.77
C PHE A 62 -7.62 13.91 11.09
N ILE A 63 -7.73 15.13 10.55
CA ILE A 63 -6.62 15.86 9.93
C ILE A 63 -5.51 16.12 10.97
N ILE A 64 -5.86 16.67 12.13
CA ILE A 64 -4.93 16.90 13.24
C ILE A 64 -4.25 15.58 13.65
N GLY A 65 -5.03 14.51 13.77
CA GLY A 65 -4.53 13.17 14.09
C GLY A 65 -3.46 12.70 13.10
N PHE A 66 -3.66 12.89 11.80
CA PHE A 66 -2.67 12.56 10.78
C PHE A 66 -1.43 13.44 10.82
N ILE A 67 -1.58 14.75 11.03
CA ILE A 67 -0.44 15.68 11.13
C ILE A 67 0.46 15.28 12.31
N ILE A 68 -0.13 15.00 13.48
CA ILE A 68 0.62 14.57 14.66
C ILE A 68 1.31 13.24 14.39
N LEU A 69 0.63 12.28 13.76
CA LEU A 69 1.22 10.99 13.40
C LEU A 69 2.37 11.14 12.40
N GLY A 70 2.22 11.99 11.39
CA GLY A 70 3.25 12.30 10.39
C GLY A 70 4.48 12.95 11.03
N GLY A 71 4.27 13.94 11.91
CA GLY A 71 5.35 14.58 12.65
C GLY A 71 6.06 13.64 13.62
N ALA A 72 5.34 12.68 14.22
CA ALA A 72 5.94 11.66 15.07
C ALA A 72 6.78 10.65 14.27
N THR A 73 6.32 10.23 13.08
CA THR A 73 7.13 9.38 12.18
C THR A 73 8.41 10.09 11.74
N ASP A 74 8.34 11.37 11.37
CA ASP A 74 9.51 12.15 10.94
C ASP A 74 10.53 12.34 12.08
N ARG A 75 10.05 12.55 13.31
CA ARG A 75 10.92 12.67 14.49
C ARG A 75 11.58 11.34 14.85
N GLU A 76 10.86 10.21 14.75
CA GLU A 76 11.48 8.88 14.89
C GLU A 76 12.53 8.66 13.80
N PHE A 77 12.26 9.07 12.55
CA PHE A 77 13.20 8.97 11.44
C PHE A 77 14.48 9.79 11.68
N LYS A 78 14.34 11.05 12.13
CA LYS A 78 15.48 11.91 12.50
C LYS A 78 16.28 11.37 13.69
N ARG A 79 15.63 10.80 14.71
CA ARG A 79 16.31 10.17 15.87
C ARG A 79 17.02 8.86 15.52
N MET A 80 16.53 8.10 14.53
CA MET A 80 17.27 6.96 14.00
C MET A 80 18.53 7.41 13.26
N GLY A 81 18.48 8.55 12.56
CA GLY A 81 19.64 9.19 11.95
C GLY A 81 20.80 9.42 12.93
N SER A 82 20.53 9.88 14.16
CA SER A 82 21.59 10.09 15.17
C SER A 82 22.11 8.80 15.82
N LYS A 83 21.44 7.66 15.63
CA LYS A 83 21.93 6.33 16.04
C LYS A 83 22.72 5.63 14.93
N ARG A 84 22.75 6.18 13.70
CA ARG A 84 23.44 5.63 12.51
C ARG A 84 24.95 5.52 12.68
N GLU A 85 25.60 6.42 13.42
CA GLU A 85 27.06 6.39 13.61
C GLU A 85 27.58 5.09 14.26
N LYS A 86 26.72 4.34 14.97
CA LYS A 86 27.12 3.11 15.67
C LYS A 86 27.01 1.82 14.85
N LEU A 87 26.51 1.86 13.61
CA LEU A 87 26.37 0.68 12.75
C LEU A 87 27.47 0.56 11.68
N LEU A 88 28.38 1.54 11.60
CA LEU A 88 29.46 1.61 10.59
C LEU A 88 30.67 0.72 10.89
N THR A 89 30.59 -0.18 11.88
CA THR A 89 31.77 -0.88 12.44
C THR A 89 31.60 -2.39 12.53
N SER A 90 31.06 -3.01 11.48
CA SER A 90 31.27 -4.44 11.24
C SER A 90 31.79 -4.62 9.82
N ASP A 91 32.93 -5.28 9.69
CA ASP A 91 33.48 -5.73 8.41
C ASP A 91 32.35 -6.39 7.57
N PRO A 92 32.09 -5.95 6.32
CA PRO A 92 31.05 -6.51 5.48
C PRO A 92 31.20 -8.03 5.23
N PHE A 93 32.39 -8.60 5.47
CA PHE A 93 32.62 -10.06 5.39
C PHE A 93 32.34 -10.80 6.71
N LEU A 94 32.10 -10.08 7.81
CA LEU A 94 31.76 -10.61 9.14
C LEU A 94 30.31 -10.30 9.53
N LEU A 95 29.41 -10.17 8.55
CA LEU A 95 28.00 -9.96 8.81
C LEU A 95 27.31 -11.26 9.25
N PRO A 96 26.37 -11.21 10.22
CA PRO A 96 25.59 -12.37 10.59
C PRO A 96 24.76 -12.84 9.40
N LYS A 97 24.80 -14.14 9.12
CA LYS A 97 23.93 -14.76 8.11
C LYS A 97 22.50 -14.83 8.66
N GLU A 98 21.59 -14.12 8.02
CA GLU A 98 20.16 -14.18 8.32
C GLU A 98 19.37 -14.56 7.07
N GLU A 99 18.36 -15.41 7.24
CA GLU A 99 17.36 -15.67 6.20
C GLU A 99 16.37 -14.50 6.13
N MET A 100 16.50 -13.67 5.10
CA MET A 100 15.66 -12.48 4.90
C MET A 100 14.47 -12.78 4.00
N PHE A 101 13.55 -13.62 4.48
CA PHE A 101 12.24 -13.81 3.84
C PHE A 101 11.27 -12.68 4.22
N GLY A 102 10.51 -12.18 3.25
CA GLY A 102 9.53 -11.14 3.51
C GLY A 102 8.43 -11.00 2.46
N TYR A 103 7.64 -9.95 2.64
CA TYR A 103 6.46 -9.66 1.85
C TYR A 103 6.57 -8.28 1.21
N LYS A 104 6.34 -8.18 -0.08
CA LYS A 104 6.47 -6.92 -0.84
C LYS A 104 5.21 -6.64 -1.65
N LEU A 105 4.98 -5.38 -1.95
CA LEU A 105 3.94 -4.97 -2.90
C LEU A 105 4.58 -4.65 -4.23
N ALA A 106 3.97 -5.13 -5.31
CA ALA A 106 4.40 -4.84 -6.67
C ALA A 106 3.19 -4.53 -7.54
N LEU A 107 3.34 -3.56 -8.44
CA LEU A 107 2.53 -3.48 -9.63
C LEU A 107 3.03 -4.52 -10.63
N ILE A 108 2.14 -5.02 -11.48
CA ILE A 108 2.53 -5.77 -12.67
C ILE A 108 2.27 -4.86 -13.86
N THR A 109 3.30 -4.57 -14.64
CA THR A 109 3.30 -3.52 -15.67
C THR A 109 3.89 -4.06 -16.97
N ASP A 110 3.81 -3.24 -18.03
CA ASP A 110 4.40 -3.50 -19.34
C ASP A 110 3.95 -4.76 -20.08
N ARG A 111 4.38 -4.88 -21.33
CA ARG A 111 4.09 -6.03 -22.19
C ARG A 111 5.38 -6.35 -22.97
N PRO A 112 6.13 -7.40 -22.61
CA PRO A 112 5.81 -8.47 -21.65
C PRO A 112 5.70 -8.00 -20.18
N PRO A 113 4.94 -8.72 -19.33
CA PRO A 113 4.74 -8.33 -17.93
C PRO A 113 6.05 -8.30 -17.12
N THR A 114 6.23 -7.24 -16.34
CA THR A 114 7.32 -7.07 -15.36
C THR A 114 6.76 -6.63 -14.01
N PHE A 115 7.58 -6.69 -12.96
CA PHE A 115 7.21 -6.11 -11.68
C PHE A 115 7.67 -4.66 -11.62
N THR A 116 6.86 -3.80 -11.02
CA THR A 116 7.24 -2.41 -10.70
C THR A 116 6.99 -2.13 -9.24
N GLY A 117 7.97 -1.49 -8.59
CA GLY A 117 7.88 -1.06 -7.20
C GLY A 117 6.86 0.06 -7.03
N LEU A 118 6.48 0.33 -5.78
CA LEU A 118 5.61 1.49 -5.48
C LEU A 118 6.29 2.83 -5.81
N THR A 119 7.62 2.84 -5.87
CA THR A 119 8.47 3.98 -6.26
C THR A 119 8.56 4.17 -7.77
N GLY A 120 8.13 3.20 -8.58
CA GLY A 120 8.15 3.27 -10.05
C GLY A 120 9.26 2.44 -10.72
N ASP A 121 10.19 1.89 -9.94
CA ASP A 121 11.31 1.11 -10.49
C ASP A 121 10.85 -0.26 -10.96
N SER A 122 11.17 -0.60 -12.21
CA SER A 122 10.82 -1.91 -12.79
C SER A 122 11.94 -2.92 -12.59
N TYR A 123 11.57 -4.16 -12.28
CA TYR A 123 12.50 -5.24 -11.95
C TYR A 123 11.94 -6.61 -12.33
N ARG A 124 12.83 -7.60 -12.37
CA ARG A 124 12.51 -9.01 -12.64
C ARG A 124 12.23 -9.79 -11.35
N ALA A 125 11.67 -10.99 -11.50
CA ALA A 125 11.45 -11.87 -10.34
C ALA A 125 12.75 -12.22 -9.60
N ASP A 126 13.83 -12.43 -10.34
CA ASP A 126 15.18 -12.62 -9.82
C ASP A 126 16.02 -11.46 -10.34
N ASP A 127 16.42 -10.57 -9.44
CA ASP A 127 17.04 -9.31 -9.82
C ASP A 127 17.92 -8.72 -8.71
N THR A 128 18.80 -7.81 -9.14
CA THR A 128 19.69 -7.04 -8.28
C THR A 128 19.38 -5.56 -8.43
N ALA A 129 19.27 -4.85 -7.31
CA ALA A 129 18.91 -3.45 -7.31
C ALA A 129 20.04 -2.59 -7.87
N SER A 130 19.69 -1.59 -8.68
CA SER A 130 20.55 -0.50 -9.11
C SER A 130 20.10 0.81 -8.46
N CYS A 131 21.00 1.79 -8.36
CA CYS A 131 20.68 3.12 -7.89
C CYS A 131 20.78 4.14 -9.03
N ASP A 132 19.67 4.78 -9.36
CA ASP A 132 19.63 5.81 -10.41
C ASP A 132 20.30 7.12 -9.96
N SER A 133 20.33 7.39 -8.65
CA SER A 133 20.92 8.61 -8.08
C SER A 133 22.44 8.56 -8.03
N ASP A 134 23.02 7.38 -7.83
CA ASP A 134 24.45 7.17 -7.78
C ASP A 134 24.80 5.73 -8.21
N PRO A 135 25.17 5.52 -9.48
CA PRO A 135 25.53 4.21 -10.00
C PRO A 135 26.82 3.61 -9.42
N SER A 136 27.61 4.39 -8.66
CA SER A 136 28.92 3.95 -8.19
C SER A 136 28.86 3.05 -6.95
N HIS A 137 27.75 3.08 -6.20
CA HIS A 137 27.58 2.26 -5.02
C HIS A 137 26.68 1.04 -5.27
N ILE A 138 26.92 -0.01 -4.49
CA ILE A 138 26.11 -1.23 -4.50
C ILE A 138 24.94 -1.04 -3.52
N PRO A 139 23.67 -1.07 -3.97
CA PRO A 139 22.52 -1.00 -3.09
C PRO A 139 22.44 -2.21 -2.15
N PRO A 140 21.90 -2.06 -0.93
CA PRO A 140 21.40 -0.84 -0.33
C PRO A 140 22.52 -0.06 0.38
N VAL A 141 22.41 1.27 0.39
CA VAL A 141 23.28 2.18 1.17
C VAL A 141 22.46 2.88 2.25
N LEU A 142 23.06 3.10 3.43
CA LEU A 142 22.40 3.64 4.62
C LEU A 142 21.63 4.95 4.36
N ASP A 143 22.14 5.83 3.50
CA ASP A 143 21.56 7.14 3.20
C ASP A 143 20.89 7.21 1.82
N CYS A 144 20.57 6.06 1.23
CA CYS A 144 19.87 5.95 -0.03
C CYS A 144 18.61 5.09 0.11
N GLU A 145 17.59 5.38 -0.71
CA GLU A 145 16.39 4.55 -0.78
C GLU A 145 16.51 3.35 -1.73
N CYS A 146 17.68 3.18 -2.36
CA CYS A 146 18.00 2.07 -3.25
C CYS A 146 17.98 0.71 -2.54
N GLY A 147 17.71 -0.36 -3.28
CA GLY A 147 17.62 -1.72 -2.76
C GLY A 147 16.18 -2.23 -2.65
N PHE A 148 16.03 -3.55 -2.60
CA PHE A 148 14.73 -4.20 -2.49
C PHE A 148 14.24 -4.23 -1.06
N TYR A 149 13.15 -3.53 -0.78
CA TYR A 149 12.49 -3.55 0.52
C TYR A 149 11.38 -4.61 0.58
N ALA A 150 11.33 -5.36 1.69
CA ALA A 150 10.23 -6.26 2.02
C ALA A 150 9.82 -6.12 3.49
N TYR A 151 8.52 -6.19 3.77
CA TYR A 151 8.00 -6.26 5.13
C TYR A 151 8.31 -7.63 5.74
N LYS A 152 8.67 -7.64 7.03
CA LYS A 152 8.90 -8.89 7.78
C LYS A 152 7.59 -9.63 8.06
N GLU A 153 6.53 -8.87 8.35
CA GLU A 153 5.24 -9.41 8.77
C GLU A 153 4.20 -9.32 7.65
N PHE A 154 3.50 -10.43 7.39
CA PHE A 154 2.45 -10.50 6.35
C PHE A 154 1.34 -9.48 6.59
N ASP A 155 0.92 -9.31 7.84
CA ASP A 155 -0.16 -8.39 8.21
C ASP A 155 0.19 -6.91 7.95
N ASP A 156 1.47 -6.55 8.00
CA ASP A 156 1.94 -5.21 7.70
C ASP A 156 1.90 -4.93 6.20
N ALA A 157 2.36 -5.89 5.38
CA ALA A 157 2.26 -5.80 3.93
C ALA A 157 0.79 -5.81 3.47
N LYS A 158 -0.04 -6.66 4.07
CA LYS A 158 -1.48 -6.71 3.80
C LYS A 158 -2.18 -5.40 4.15
N PHE A 159 -1.77 -4.72 5.22
CA PHE A 159 -2.28 -3.40 5.55
C PHE A 159 -1.88 -2.37 4.48
N GLU A 160 -0.62 -2.37 4.06
CA GLU A 160 -0.11 -1.48 3.00
C GLU A 160 -0.86 -1.70 1.68
N LEU A 161 -1.24 -2.94 1.36
CA LEU A 161 -2.01 -3.28 0.17
C LEU A 161 -3.38 -2.60 0.16
N THR A 162 -3.97 -2.35 1.34
CA THR A 162 -5.23 -1.61 1.44
C THR A 162 -5.10 -0.11 1.16
N LEU A 163 -3.88 0.42 1.14
CA LEU A 163 -3.58 1.82 0.81
C LEU A 163 -3.22 1.97 -0.67
N ASN A 164 -2.74 0.89 -1.30
CA ASN A 164 -2.25 0.89 -2.69
C ASN A 164 -3.09 -0.06 -3.57
N PRO A 165 -4.34 0.30 -3.90
CA PRO A 165 -5.20 -0.55 -4.72
C PRO A 165 -4.62 -0.71 -6.13
N GLY A 166 -4.67 -1.92 -6.67
CA GLY A 166 -4.05 -2.22 -7.97
C GLY A 166 -2.70 -2.92 -7.87
N CYS A 167 -2.09 -2.91 -6.69
CA CYS A 167 -0.88 -3.68 -6.41
C CYS A 167 -1.21 -5.13 -6.09
N PHE A 168 -0.20 -5.98 -6.19
CA PHE A 168 -0.20 -7.36 -5.78
C PHE A 168 0.76 -7.54 -4.61
N LEU A 169 0.42 -8.48 -3.73
CA LEU A 169 1.31 -8.90 -2.66
C LEU A 169 2.15 -10.07 -3.16
N ILE A 170 3.44 -10.04 -2.90
CA ILE A 170 4.39 -11.06 -3.30
C ILE A 170 5.24 -11.51 -2.12
N ASP A 171 5.60 -12.80 -2.11
CA ASP A 171 6.60 -13.36 -1.20
C ASP A 171 7.96 -13.28 -1.87
N VAL A 172 8.96 -12.81 -1.12
CA VAL A 172 10.31 -12.60 -1.63
C VAL A 172 11.35 -13.13 -0.65
N ASP A 173 12.35 -13.80 -1.20
CA ASP A 173 13.61 -14.03 -0.52
C ASP A 173 14.57 -12.90 -0.88
N LEU A 174 15.23 -12.32 0.11
CA LEU A 174 16.22 -11.26 -0.06
C LEU A 174 17.63 -11.78 0.22
N PHE A 175 18.60 -11.34 -0.59
CA PHE A 175 19.97 -11.83 -0.56
C PHE A 175 21.00 -10.71 -0.71
N GLY A 176 22.25 -11.03 -0.40
CA GLY A 176 23.39 -10.12 -0.51
C GLY A 176 23.54 -9.22 0.70
N ILE A 177 24.10 -8.04 0.49
CA ILE A 177 24.22 -7.04 1.55
C ILE A 177 22.83 -6.49 1.86
N GLY A 178 22.49 -6.39 3.15
CA GLY A 178 21.17 -5.94 3.56
C GLY A 178 21.13 -5.28 4.94
N PHE A 179 20.11 -4.47 5.13
CA PHE A 179 19.79 -3.80 6.39
C PHE A 179 18.48 -4.32 6.97
N ILE A 180 18.49 -4.53 8.28
CA ILE A 180 17.31 -4.87 9.05
C ILE A 180 16.70 -3.59 9.59
N TYR A 181 15.45 -3.35 9.22
CA TYR A 181 14.63 -2.27 9.77
C TYR A 181 13.58 -2.84 10.71
N LYS A 182 13.04 -1.97 11.56
CA LYS A 182 11.97 -2.32 12.52
C LYS A 182 10.76 -3.04 11.88
N ARG A 183 10.45 -2.74 10.62
CA ARG A 183 9.26 -3.26 9.91
C ARG A 183 9.58 -4.27 8.79
N GLY A 184 10.84 -4.50 8.50
CA GLY A 184 11.21 -5.23 7.29
C GLY A 184 12.70 -5.24 7.02
N PHE A 185 13.05 -5.74 5.84
CA PHE A 185 14.40 -5.90 5.37
C PHE A 185 14.58 -5.04 4.13
N ARG A 186 15.82 -4.63 3.88
CA ARG A 186 16.22 -4.12 2.57
C ARG A 186 17.50 -4.84 2.16
N ALA A 187 17.55 -5.34 0.94
CA ALA A 187 18.73 -6.05 0.46
C ALA A 187 19.06 -5.69 -0.99
N GLU A 188 20.26 -6.12 -1.39
CA GLU A 188 20.83 -5.91 -2.71
C GLU A 188 20.05 -6.66 -3.79
N SER A 189 19.74 -7.93 -3.53
CA SER A 189 19.10 -8.81 -4.50
C SER A 189 17.83 -9.43 -3.92
N GLN A 190 16.93 -9.83 -4.81
CA GLN A 190 15.69 -10.50 -4.44
C GLN A 190 15.37 -11.67 -5.38
N VAL A 191 14.62 -12.65 -4.87
CA VAL A 191 13.91 -13.65 -5.67
C VAL A 191 12.45 -13.68 -5.26
N VAL A 192 11.54 -13.48 -6.22
CA VAL A 192 10.10 -13.59 -6.03
C VAL A 192 9.69 -15.07 -6.04
N LYS A 193 9.10 -15.51 -4.94
CA LYS A 193 8.69 -16.90 -4.70
C LYS A 193 7.21 -17.13 -4.98
N LYS A 194 6.38 -16.12 -4.71
CA LYS A 194 4.93 -16.28 -4.81
C LYS A 194 4.25 -14.97 -5.14
N LEU A 195 3.23 -15.06 -5.99
CA LEU A 195 2.26 -14.00 -6.24
C LEU A 195 0.94 -14.33 -5.55
N HIS A 196 0.52 -13.47 -4.61
CA HIS A 196 -0.77 -13.60 -3.95
C HIS A 196 -1.87 -12.96 -4.79
N LEU A 197 -2.79 -13.79 -5.27
CA LEU A 197 -3.93 -13.32 -6.04
C LEU A 197 -5.08 -12.90 -5.12
N PRO A 198 -5.75 -11.76 -5.40
CA PRO A 198 -6.98 -11.42 -4.71
C PRO A 198 -8.05 -12.48 -4.99
N LYS A 199 -8.83 -12.85 -3.96
CA LYS A 199 -9.91 -13.83 -4.10
C LYS A 199 -11.03 -13.35 -5.04
N ARG A 200 -11.21 -12.03 -5.17
CA ARG A 200 -12.28 -11.40 -5.94
C ARG A 200 -11.69 -10.49 -7.01
N CYS A 201 -12.44 -10.36 -8.10
CA CYS A 201 -12.17 -9.49 -9.23
C CYS A 201 -11.83 -8.07 -8.78
N MET A 202 -10.74 -7.51 -9.28
CA MET A 202 -10.31 -6.15 -8.94
C MET A 202 -11.21 -5.06 -9.54
N ARG A 203 -12.13 -5.40 -10.45
CA ARG A 203 -13.08 -4.46 -11.05
C ARG A 203 -14.44 -4.45 -10.34
N CYS A 204 -15.08 -5.62 -10.23
CA CYS A 204 -16.43 -5.70 -9.67
C CYS A 204 -16.47 -6.10 -8.19
N HIS A 205 -15.36 -6.60 -7.63
CA HIS A 205 -15.25 -7.05 -6.23
C HIS A 205 -16.27 -8.12 -5.79
N ILE A 206 -16.97 -8.76 -6.74
CA ILE A 206 -18.01 -9.76 -6.50
C ILE A 206 -17.51 -11.15 -6.91
N PHE A 207 -17.22 -11.35 -8.19
CA PHE A 207 -16.86 -12.66 -8.75
C PHE A 207 -15.39 -13.04 -8.52
N PRO A 208 -15.03 -14.32 -8.60
CA PRO A 208 -13.65 -14.77 -8.46
C PRO A 208 -12.71 -14.14 -9.50
N ALA A 209 -11.50 -13.77 -9.07
CA ALA A 209 -10.44 -13.32 -9.98
C ALA A 209 -9.86 -14.52 -10.74
N LYS A 210 -9.79 -14.42 -12.08
CA LYS A 210 -9.44 -15.54 -12.95
C LYS A 210 -8.48 -15.17 -14.09
N VAL A 211 -8.64 -13.98 -14.68
CA VAL A 211 -7.93 -13.60 -15.90
C VAL A 211 -7.22 -12.28 -15.66
N PHE A 212 -5.93 -12.21 -15.94
CA PHE A 212 -5.20 -10.95 -15.98
C PHE A 212 -5.57 -10.18 -17.23
N VAL A 213 -5.79 -8.89 -17.08
CA VAL A 213 -6.05 -7.96 -18.18
C VAL A 213 -5.09 -6.79 -18.10
N SER A 214 -4.50 -6.42 -19.24
CA SER A 214 -3.67 -5.22 -19.34
C SER A 214 -4.55 -4.02 -19.65
N LYS A 215 -4.35 -2.93 -18.92
CA LYS A 215 -4.95 -1.62 -19.20
C LYS A 215 -3.85 -0.61 -19.44
N TYR A 216 -4.07 0.25 -20.43
CA TYR A 216 -3.24 1.43 -20.59
C TYR A 216 -3.62 2.45 -19.52
N LYS A 217 -2.66 2.91 -18.74
CA LYS A 217 -2.85 3.99 -17.77
C LYS A 217 -1.91 5.14 -18.07
N LEU A 218 -2.46 6.35 -18.02
CA LEU A 218 -1.68 7.56 -17.89
C LEU A 218 -1.18 7.63 -16.44
N GLY A 219 0.14 7.56 -16.25
CA GLY A 219 0.77 7.67 -14.94
C GLY A 219 0.73 9.09 -14.39
N TYR A 220 1.22 9.27 -13.16
CA TYR A 220 1.50 10.59 -12.58
C TYR A 220 2.80 11.19 -13.13
N SER A 221 3.73 10.34 -13.57
CA SER A 221 4.82 10.70 -14.46
C SER A 221 4.30 10.84 -15.88
N SER A 222 4.89 11.72 -16.69
CA SER A 222 4.53 11.99 -18.09
C SER A 222 4.63 10.79 -19.05
N MET A 223 5.04 9.61 -18.56
CA MET A 223 5.09 8.38 -19.35
C MET A 223 3.89 7.47 -19.04
N PRO A 224 3.03 7.20 -20.02
CA PRO A 224 1.98 6.19 -19.89
C PRO A 224 2.59 4.78 -19.87
N TRP A 225 2.01 3.88 -19.09
CA TRP A 225 2.43 2.47 -19.03
C TRP A 225 1.26 1.51 -19.08
N TRP A 226 1.54 0.26 -19.48
CA TRP A 226 0.58 -0.83 -19.31
C TRP A 226 0.59 -1.28 -17.86
N GLN A 227 -0.59 -1.47 -17.27
CA GLN A 227 -0.74 -2.08 -15.96
C GLN A 227 -1.67 -3.29 -16.08
N TRP A 228 -1.23 -4.42 -15.52
CA TRP A 228 -2.01 -5.63 -15.41
C TRP A 228 -2.85 -5.65 -14.13
N GLN A 229 -4.07 -6.12 -14.24
CA GLN A 229 -5.00 -6.34 -13.13
C GLN A 229 -5.73 -7.67 -13.31
N ILE A 230 -6.15 -8.33 -12.24
CA ILE A 230 -6.86 -9.61 -12.34
C ILE A 230 -8.37 -9.45 -12.17
N TYR A 231 -9.11 -9.83 -13.20
CA TYR A 231 -10.57 -9.72 -13.30
C TYR A 231 -11.24 -11.09 -13.32
N CYS A 232 -12.56 -11.11 -13.12
CA CYS A 232 -13.36 -12.30 -13.39
C CYS A 232 -13.57 -12.49 -14.90
N GLN A 233 -14.05 -13.68 -15.29
CA GLN A 233 -14.37 -13.99 -16.70
C GLN A 233 -15.34 -12.99 -17.32
N PHE A 234 -16.39 -12.56 -16.60
CA PHE A 234 -17.35 -11.58 -17.13
C PHE A 234 -16.73 -10.20 -17.36
N CYS A 235 -15.98 -9.68 -16.38
CA CYS A 235 -15.35 -8.36 -16.48
C CYS A 235 -14.21 -8.29 -17.51
N SER A 236 -13.67 -9.44 -17.93
CA SER A 236 -12.60 -9.55 -18.92
C SER A 236 -13.09 -9.78 -20.36
N ARG A 237 -14.38 -10.07 -20.59
CA ARG A 237 -14.93 -10.35 -21.94
C ARG A 237 -14.68 -9.27 -22.98
N GLY A 238 -14.68 -8.00 -22.56
CA GLY A 238 -14.46 -6.87 -23.46
C GLY A 238 -13.00 -6.63 -23.86
N PHE A 239 -12.05 -7.43 -23.35
CA PHE A 239 -10.63 -7.29 -23.66
C PHE A 239 -10.24 -8.23 -24.81
N LYS A 240 -9.45 -7.70 -25.75
CA LYS A 240 -8.83 -8.50 -26.82
C LYS A 240 -7.88 -9.56 -26.22
N ALA A 241 -7.64 -10.63 -26.96
CA ALA A 241 -6.78 -11.74 -26.53
C ALA A 241 -5.36 -11.29 -26.15
N GLU A 242 -4.76 -10.37 -26.91
CA GLU A 242 -3.43 -9.79 -26.65
C GLU A 242 -3.31 -8.97 -25.35
N HIS A 243 -4.44 -8.63 -24.74
CA HIS A 243 -4.53 -7.92 -23.47
C HIS A 243 -4.97 -8.82 -22.33
N ARG A 244 -4.94 -10.13 -22.53
CA ARG A 244 -5.40 -11.13 -21.57
C ARG A 244 -4.32 -12.18 -21.35
N LEU A 245 -4.14 -12.56 -20.10
CA LEU A 245 -3.32 -13.71 -19.71
C LEU A 245 -4.07 -14.53 -18.66
N GLU A 246 -4.07 -15.84 -18.81
CA GLU A 246 -4.47 -16.74 -17.74
C GLU A 246 -3.43 -16.71 -16.62
N ILE A 247 -3.81 -17.14 -15.42
CA ILE A 247 -2.93 -17.07 -14.23
C ILE A 247 -1.59 -17.79 -14.46
N ALA A 248 -1.63 -18.99 -15.06
CA ALA A 248 -0.41 -19.77 -15.31
C ALA A 248 0.52 -19.08 -16.32
N GLU A 249 -0.05 -18.43 -17.34
CA GLU A 249 0.71 -17.68 -18.34
C GLU A 249 1.36 -16.44 -17.71
N MET A 250 0.65 -15.73 -16.83
CA MET A 250 1.19 -14.59 -16.09
C MET A 250 2.34 -15.01 -15.17
N ILE A 251 2.19 -16.09 -14.41
CA ILE A 251 3.24 -16.61 -13.52
C ILE A 251 4.49 -16.99 -14.33
N LYS A 252 4.29 -17.66 -15.47
CA LYS A 252 5.37 -18.02 -16.38
C LYS A 252 6.05 -16.79 -16.98
N ALA A 253 5.28 -15.80 -17.41
CA ALA A 253 5.79 -14.57 -18.00
C ALA A 253 6.62 -13.75 -17.01
N LEU A 254 6.21 -13.73 -15.73
CA LEU A 254 6.94 -13.08 -14.64
C LEU A 254 8.15 -13.88 -14.15
N ALA A 255 8.35 -15.13 -14.63
CA ALA A 255 9.43 -16.01 -14.21
C ALA A 255 9.53 -16.21 -12.67
N ILE A 256 8.38 -16.31 -12.01
CA ILE A 256 8.30 -16.57 -10.56
C ILE A 256 8.79 -18.01 -10.27
N LYS A 257 9.66 -18.18 -9.26
CA LYS A 257 10.36 -19.44 -8.93
C LYS A 257 9.77 -20.22 -7.75
#